data_AF-A0AAU5P7P8-F1
#
_entry.id   AF-A0AAU5P7P8-F1
#
_cell.length_a   1.000
_cell.length_b   1.000
_cell.length_c   1.000
_cell.angle_alpha   90.00
_cell.angle_beta   90.00
_cell.angle_gamma   90.00
#
_symmetry.space_group_name_H-M   'P 1'
#
loop_
_entity.id
_entity.type
_entity.pdbx_description
1 polymer ?
#
loop_
_entity_poly.entity_id
_entity_poly.type
_entity_poly.pdbx_seq_one_letter_code
_entity_poly.pdbx_strand_id
1 'polypeptide(L)'
;MRQALATREPFTTYGSFRAVLGATWDTGRLPDPYRSQYLDAWSDDRITYTVLSYRTPVAWTLDDGTVVIPPVKYSPTTTGHQALLYALERPASAFASEVSRERQAARTGAREPVWAPTQPPGSWDWDRADDMNGAALSREVPYESGEGAIYSPEYLARHENTKGTDPTLWRQLVVL
;
A
#
# COMPACT_ATOMS: atom_id res chain seq x y z
N MET A 1 -10.95 -2.85 -1.58
CA MET A 1 -10.14 -2.29 -2.69
C MET A 1 -10.20 -3.15 -3.95
N ARG A 2 -9.77 -4.43 -3.96
CA ARG A 2 -9.84 -5.28 -5.18
C ARG A 2 -11.25 -5.37 -5.78
N GLN A 3 -12.27 -5.50 -4.93
CA GLN A 3 -13.66 -5.47 -5.36
C GLN A 3 -14.04 -4.12 -6.01
N ALA A 4 -13.64 -2.99 -5.42
CA ALA A 4 -13.90 -1.66 -5.97
C ALA A 4 -13.21 -1.45 -7.33
N LEU A 5 -12.01 -1.98 -7.53
CA LEU A 5 -11.36 -2.01 -8.85
C LEU A 5 -12.18 -2.83 -9.85
N ALA A 6 -12.65 -4.02 -9.46
CA ALA A 6 -13.43 -4.89 -10.33
C ALA A 6 -14.80 -4.30 -10.72
N THR A 7 -15.44 -3.55 -9.81
CA THR A 7 -16.70 -2.84 -10.07
C THR A 7 -16.49 -1.44 -10.65
N ARG A 8 -15.23 -0.99 -10.80
CA ARG A 8 -14.87 0.38 -11.20
C ARG A 8 -15.52 1.45 -10.32
N GLU A 9 -15.66 1.14 -9.03
CA GLU A 9 -16.09 2.10 -8.03
C GLU A 9 -14.92 3.02 -7.65
N PRO A 10 -15.18 4.33 -7.45
CA PRO A 10 -14.18 5.24 -6.89
C PRO A 10 -13.75 4.82 -5.48
N PHE A 11 -12.48 5.00 -5.17
CA PHE A 11 -11.96 4.78 -3.82
C PHE A 11 -10.73 5.65 -3.55
N THR A 12 -10.33 5.77 -2.29
CA THR A 12 -9.09 6.43 -1.89
C THR A 12 -8.47 5.69 -0.70
N THR A 13 -7.15 5.51 -0.71
CA THR A 13 -6.39 4.97 0.42
C THR A 13 -5.31 5.94 0.81
N TYR A 14 -5.46 6.60 1.96
CA TYR A 14 -4.47 7.52 2.57
C TYR A 14 -3.77 8.48 1.56
N GLY A 15 -4.46 8.84 0.46
CA GLY A 15 -3.98 9.71 -0.63
C GLY A 15 -2.98 9.10 -1.62
N SER A 16 -2.37 7.94 -1.36
CA SER A 16 -1.31 7.36 -2.21
C SER A 16 -1.82 6.48 -3.35
N PHE A 17 -3.03 5.95 -3.23
CA PHE A 17 -3.67 5.14 -4.25
C PHE A 17 -5.17 5.41 -4.24
N ARG A 18 -5.71 5.75 -5.41
CA ARG A 18 -7.13 6.13 -5.52
C ARG A 18 -7.64 5.83 -6.92
N ALA A 19 -8.95 5.76 -7.05
CA ALA A 19 -9.60 5.72 -8.35
C ALA A 19 -10.75 6.71 -8.41
N VAL A 20 -10.96 7.27 -9.60
CA VAL A 20 -11.96 8.30 -9.88
C VAL A 20 -12.73 7.93 -11.14
N LEU A 21 -13.96 8.44 -11.25
CA LEU A 21 -14.69 8.42 -12.52
C LEU A 21 -14.10 9.49 -13.45
N GLY A 22 -14.03 9.16 -14.73
CA GLY A 22 -13.50 10.06 -15.75
C GLY A 22 -11.97 10.17 -15.75
N ALA A 23 -11.49 11.16 -16.49
CA ALA A 23 -10.08 11.52 -16.55
C ALA A 23 -9.67 12.50 -15.44
N THR A 24 -8.36 12.67 -15.25
CA THR A 24 -7.76 13.68 -14.40
C THR A 24 -6.77 14.53 -15.17
N TRP A 25 -6.79 15.84 -14.91
CA TRP A 25 -5.90 16.79 -15.59
C TRP A 25 -4.41 16.62 -15.28
N ASP A 26 -4.08 16.09 -14.11
CA ASP A 26 -2.70 15.84 -13.70
C ASP A 26 -2.27 14.44 -14.14
N THR A 27 -1.28 14.37 -15.03
CA THR A 27 -0.70 13.10 -15.51
C THR A 27 0.50 12.63 -14.68
N GLY A 28 0.92 13.41 -13.67
CA GLY A 28 2.06 13.09 -12.82
C GLY A 28 3.32 12.73 -13.61
N ARG A 29 3.87 11.54 -13.34
CA ARG A 29 5.09 11.01 -13.96
C ARG A 29 4.83 10.00 -15.07
N LEU A 30 3.67 10.08 -15.72
CA LEU A 30 3.33 9.19 -16.84
C LEU A 30 4.30 9.44 -18.02
N PRO A 31 4.98 8.40 -18.56
CA PRO A 31 5.90 8.59 -19.69
C PRO A 31 5.19 9.04 -20.95
N ASP A 32 5.91 9.79 -21.79
CA ASP A 32 5.37 10.48 -22.97
C ASP A 32 4.44 9.64 -23.88
N PRO A 33 4.79 8.42 -24.33
CA PRO A 33 3.88 7.66 -25.20
C PRO A 33 2.52 7.39 -24.55
N TYR A 34 2.50 7.14 -23.24
CA TYR A 34 1.27 6.88 -22.49
C TYR A 34 0.57 8.17 -22.08
N ARG A 35 1.33 9.25 -21.87
CA ARG A 35 0.77 10.57 -21.58
C ARG A 35 0.00 11.09 -22.78
N SER A 36 0.58 11.04 -23.98
CA SER A 36 -0.12 11.44 -25.21
C SER A 36 -1.37 10.59 -25.40
N GLN A 37 -1.26 9.27 -25.28
CA GLN A 37 -2.42 8.37 -25.38
C GLN A 37 -3.53 8.72 -24.36
N TYR A 38 -3.16 9.04 -23.12
CA TYR A 38 -4.10 9.44 -22.08
C TYR A 38 -4.78 10.78 -22.41
N LEU A 39 -4.01 11.78 -22.85
CA LEU A 39 -4.52 13.10 -23.20
C LEU A 39 -5.41 13.07 -24.44
N ASP A 40 -5.08 12.24 -25.44
CA ASP A 40 -5.90 12.03 -26.62
C ASP A 40 -7.25 11.42 -26.22
N ALA A 41 -7.23 10.32 -25.45
CA ALA A 41 -8.45 9.68 -24.95
C ALA A 41 -9.27 10.59 -24.03
N TRP A 42 -8.63 11.47 -23.25
CA TRP A 42 -9.32 12.48 -22.45
C TRP A 42 -9.96 13.56 -23.32
N SER A 43 -9.26 14.05 -24.34
CA SER A 43 -9.77 15.07 -25.27
C SER A 43 -10.99 14.57 -26.05
N ASP A 44 -11.02 13.27 -26.33
CA ASP A 44 -12.14 12.59 -26.99
C ASP A 44 -13.26 12.15 -26.03
N ASP A 45 -13.20 12.51 -24.74
CA ASP A 45 -14.14 12.10 -23.67
C ASP A 45 -14.33 10.58 -23.54
N ARG A 46 -13.28 9.80 -23.87
CA ARG A 46 -13.33 8.34 -23.88
C ARG A 46 -13.00 7.70 -22.53
N ILE A 47 -12.39 8.42 -21.60
CA ILE A 47 -11.95 7.85 -20.32
C ILE A 47 -13.12 7.82 -19.34
N THR A 48 -13.56 6.63 -18.93
CA THR A 48 -14.67 6.44 -17.99
C THR A 48 -14.20 6.23 -16.55
N TYR A 49 -12.98 5.73 -16.36
CA TYR A 49 -12.43 5.40 -15.05
C TYR A 49 -10.92 5.55 -15.04
N THR A 50 -10.36 6.19 -14.02
CA THR A 50 -8.89 6.36 -13.86
C THR A 50 -8.44 5.86 -12.50
N VAL A 51 -7.38 5.04 -12.47
CA VAL A 51 -6.67 4.62 -11.26
C VAL A 51 -5.35 5.37 -11.16
N LEU A 52 -5.12 5.98 -9.99
CA LEU A 52 -3.99 6.87 -9.72
C LEU A 52 -3.11 6.28 -8.62
N SER A 53 -1.80 6.26 -8.87
CA SER A 53 -0.77 6.16 -7.83
C SER A 53 -0.25 7.57 -7.58
N TYR A 54 -0.52 8.10 -6.40
CA TYR A 54 -0.38 9.53 -6.08
C TYR A 54 -1.13 10.40 -7.10
N ARG A 55 -0.39 11.07 -8.00
CA ARG A 55 -0.91 11.91 -9.08
C ARG A 55 -0.76 11.27 -10.46
N THR A 56 -0.13 10.11 -10.56
CA THR A 56 0.17 9.46 -11.85
C THR A 56 -0.93 8.47 -12.21
N PRO A 57 -1.57 8.59 -13.38
CA PRO A 57 -2.46 7.56 -13.91
C PRO A 57 -1.68 6.27 -14.15
N VAL A 58 -2.02 5.21 -13.42
CA VAL A 58 -1.38 3.88 -13.54
C VAL A 58 -2.26 2.87 -14.23
N ALA A 59 -3.55 3.19 -14.39
CA ALA A 59 -4.46 2.54 -15.33
C ALA A 59 -5.64 3.46 -15.65
N TRP A 60 -6.28 3.25 -16.79
CA TRP A 60 -7.56 3.87 -17.13
C TRP A 60 -8.43 2.92 -17.95
N THR A 61 -9.74 3.12 -17.90
CA THR A 61 -10.73 2.38 -18.71
C THR A 61 -11.35 3.33 -19.72
N LEU A 62 -11.47 2.86 -20.95
CA LEU A 62 -12.16 3.57 -22.03
C LEU A 62 -13.67 3.27 -22.00
N ASP A 63 -14.42 4.03 -22.79
CA ASP A 63 -15.86 3.89 -23.01
C ASP A 63 -16.26 2.54 -23.61
N ASP A 64 -15.40 1.95 -24.44
CA ASP A 64 -15.54 0.61 -24.99
C ASP A 64 -15.20 -0.53 -24.00
N GLY A 65 -14.82 -0.18 -22.76
CA GLY A 65 -14.45 -1.13 -21.70
C GLY A 65 -12.99 -1.57 -21.73
N THR A 66 -12.19 -1.13 -22.71
CA THR A 66 -10.76 -1.42 -22.79
C THR A 66 -10.03 -0.85 -21.58
N VAL A 67 -9.23 -1.69 -20.92
CA VAL A 67 -8.39 -1.27 -19.80
C VAL A 67 -6.96 -1.08 -20.32
N VAL A 68 -6.42 0.11 -20.10
CA VAL A 68 -5.03 0.44 -20.44
C VAL A 68 -4.21 0.46 -19.16
N ILE A 69 -3.16 -0.36 -19.11
CA ILE A 69 -2.18 -0.42 -18.02
C ILE A 69 -0.80 -0.22 -18.63
N PRO A 70 -0.13 0.93 -18.44
CA PRO A 70 1.20 1.17 -18.99
C PRO A 70 2.22 0.15 -18.46
N PRO A 71 2.92 -0.62 -19.33
CA PRO A 71 3.99 -1.54 -18.96
C PRO A 71 5.29 -0.79 -18.61
N VAL A 72 5.21 0.11 -17.64
CA VAL A 72 6.29 0.98 -17.19
C VAL A 72 6.72 0.57 -15.79
N LYS A 73 8.02 0.44 -15.58
CA LYS A 73 8.59 0.24 -14.25
C LYS A 73 8.62 1.57 -13.49
N TYR A 74 7.83 1.65 -12.43
CA TYR A 74 7.79 2.80 -11.53
C TYR A 74 8.56 2.55 -10.23
N SER A 75 8.42 3.48 -9.27
CA SER A 75 8.92 3.28 -7.90
C SER A 75 8.30 2.03 -7.25
N PRO A 76 8.97 1.42 -6.24
CA PRO A 76 8.46 0.22 -5.57
C PRO A 76 7.02 0.33 -5.07
N THR A 77 6.64 1.49 -4.50
CA THR A 77 5.27 1.75 -4.06
C THR A 77 4.28 1.68 -5.23
N THR A 78 4.60 2.33 -6.35
CA THR A 78 3.73 2.34 -7.53
C THR A 78 3.66 0.97 -8.20
N THR A 79 4.76 0.21 -8.20
CA THR A 79 4.75 -1.19 -8.63
C THR A 79 3.84 -2.04 -7.75
N GLY A 80 3.86 -1.84 -6.43
CA GLY A 80 2.92 -2.47 -5.50
C GLY A 80 1.45 -2.12 -5.82
N HIS A 81 1.18 -0.87 -6.20
CA HIS A 81 -0.14 -0.45 -6.67
C HIS A 81 -0.52 -1.13 -8.00
N GLN A 82 0.41 -1.22 -8.96
CA GLN A 82 0.17 -1.88 -10.25
C GLN A 82 -0.14 -3.38 -10.10
N ALA A 83 0.47 -4.05 -9.11
CA ALA A 83 0.19 -5.46 -8.82
C ALA A 83 -1.27 -5.72 -8.40
N LEU A 84 -2.07 -4.68 -8.14
CA LEU A 84 -3.50 -4.80 -7.80
C LEU A 84 -4.41 -4.63 -9.03
N LEU A 85 -3.88 -4.12 -10.13
CA LEU A 85 -4.65 -3.74 -11.32
C LEU A 85 -5.17 -4.94 -12.12
N TYR A 86 -4.66 -6.16 -11.88
CA TYR A 86 -5.26 -7.39 -12.41
C TYR A 86 -6.75 -7.52 -12.04
N ALA A 87 -7.21 -6.83 -11.00
CA ALA A 87 -8.62 -6.80 -10.62
C ALA A 87 -9.52 -6.07 -11.63
N LEU A 88 -8.96 -5.19 -12.49
CA LEU A 88 -9.71 -4.50 -13.55
C LEU A 88 -10.12 -5.43 -14.70
N GLU A 89 -9.34 -6.48 -14.93
CA GLU A 89 -9.58 -7.48 -15.97
C GLU A 89 -10.50 -8.61 -15.51
N ARG A 90 -10.73 -8.73 -14.20
CA ARG A 90 -11.60 -9.78 -13.63
C ARG A 90 -13.02 -9.25 -13.43
N PRO A 91 -14.06 -10.06 -13.74
CA PRO A 91 -15.43 -9.69 -13.42
C PRO A 91 -15.62 -9.63 -11.90
N ALA A 92 -16.39 -8.64 -11.42
CA ALA A 92 -16.66 -8.45 -9.99
C ALA A 92 -17.24 -9.70 -9.30
N SER A 93 -18.01 -10.50 -10.03
CA SER A 93 -18.59 -11.78 -9.55
C SER A 93 -17.53 -12.80 -9.15
N ALA A 94 -16.34 -12.76 -9.73
CA ALA A 94 -15.24 -13.65 -9.37
C ALA A 94 -14.73 -13.38 -7.95
N PHE A 95 -14.64 -12.11 -7.53
CA PHE A 95 -14.21 -11.73 -6.19
C PHE A 95 -15.28 -12.03 -5.13
N ALA A 96 -16.57 -11.80 -5.44
CA ALA A 96 -17.67 -12.14 -4.55
C ALA A 96 -17.71 -13.65 -4.24
N SER A 97 -17.41 -14.48 -5.25
CA SER A 97 -17.34 -15.93 -5.14
C SER A 97 -16.17 -16.39 -4.25
N GLU A 98 -15.00 -15.74 -4.36
CA GLU A 98 -13.81 -16.03 -3.56
C GLU A 98 -14.04 -15.71 -2.08
N VAL A 99 -14.58 -14.53 -1.78
CA VAL A 99 -14.94 -14.12 -0.40
C VAL A 99 -15.98 -15.07 0.21
N SER A 100 -16.96 -15.50 -0.60
CA SER A 100 -17.98 -16.45 -0.15
C SER A 100 -17.38 -17.84 0.16
N ARG A 101 -16.47 -18.33 -0.69
CA ARG A 101 -15.74 -19.59 -0.45
C ARG A 101 -14.85 -19.51 0.79
N GLU A 102 -14.14 -18.41 1.00
CA GLU A 102 -13.29 -18.23 2.17
C GLU A 102 -14.11 -18.22 3.47
N ARG A 103 -15.25 -17.52 3.48
CA ARG A 103 -16.20 -17.54 4.60
C ARG A 103 -16.80 -18.92 4.83
N GLN A 104 -17.11 -19.66 3.76
CA GLN A 104 -17.63 -21.01 3.87
C GLN A 104 -16.56 -21.97 4.42
N ALA A 105 -15.31 -21.89 3.95
CA ALA A 105 -14.19 -22.69 4.46
C ALA A 105 -13.86 -22.41 5.93
N ALA A 106 -13.92 -21.13 6.35
CA ALA A 106 -13.77 -20.75 7.75
C ALA A 106 -14.92 -21.28 8.63
N ARG A 107 -16.14 -21.36 8.09
CA ARG A 107 -17.31 -21.92 8.79
C ARG A 107 -17.30 -23.45 8.86
N THR A 108 -16.79 -24.14 7.85
CA THR A 108 -16.77 -25.61 7.81
C THR A 108 -15.55 -26.21 8.51
N GLY A 109 -14.65 -25.40 9.08
CA GLY A 109 -13.49 -25.90 9.82
C GLY A 109 -12.47 -26.66 8.96
N ALA A 110 -12.57 -26.58 7.63
CA ALA A 110 -11.77 -27.36 6.68
C ALA A 110 -10.32 -26.85 6.53
N ARG A 111 -9.89 -25.93 7.40
CA ARG A 111 -8.50 -25.51 7.51
C ARG A 111 -8.05 -25.86 8.92
N GLU A 112 -7.54 -27.08 9.10
CA GLU A 112 -6.71 -27.36 10.26
C GLU A 112 -5.58 -26.30 10.29
N PRO A 113 -5.37 -25.60 11.41
CA PRO A 113 -4.17 -24.81 11.56
C PRO A 113 -2.99 -25.78 11.46
N VAL A 114 -2.17 -25.63 10.42
CA VAL A 114 -0.83 -26.25 10.33
C VAL A 114 0.07 -25.52 11.32
N TRP A 115 -0.24 -25.63 12.60
CA TRP A 115 0.63 -25.33 13.72
C TRP A 115 0.62 -26.55 14.62
N ALA A 116 1.21 -27.64 14.11
CA ALA A 116 1.81 -28.62 14.97
C ALA A 116 3.33 -28.36 14.97
N PRO A 117 3.87 -27.47 15.82
CA PRO A 117 5.21 -27.76 16.31
C PRO A 117 5.08 -29.03 17.14
N THR A 118 5.72 -30.11 16.71
CA THR A 118 5.88 -31.37 17.45
C THR A 118 6.73 -31.20 18.72
N GLN A 119 6.89 -29.98 19.24
CA GLN A 119 7.65 -29.72 20.44
C GLN A 119 6.77 -29.83 21.69
N PRO A 120 7.18 -30.64 22.68
CA PRO A 120 6.47 -30.74 23.94
C PRO A 120 6.51 -29.38 24.69
N PRO A 121 5.45 -29.04 25.45
CA PRO A 121 5.44 -27.85 26.28
C PRO A 121 6.57 -27.93 27.32
N GLY A 122 7.62 -27.13 27.12
CA GLY A 122 8.81 -27.11 27.99
C GLY A 122 10.15 -26.99 27.27
N SER A 123 10.22 -27.15 25.93
CA SER A 123 11.50 -27.11 25.18
C SER A 123 11.83 -25.76 24.53
N TRP A 124 11.37 -24.64 25.10
CA TRP A 124 11.85 -23.31 24.69
C TRP A 124 13.18 -23.03 25.39
N ASP A 125 14.22 -23.78 25.02
CA ASP A 125 15.60 -23.34 25.25
C ASP A 125 15.82 -22.18 24.27
N TRP A 126 15.48 -20.97 24.69
CA TRP A 126 16.11 -19.81 24.11
C TRP A 126 17.55 -19.87 24.57
N ASP A 127 18.51 -19.97 23.65
CA ASP A 127 19.91 -19.70 23.96
C ASP A 127 19.94 -18.41 24.77
N ARG A 128 20.29 -18.50 26.06
CA ARG A 128 20.39 -17.32 26.91
C ARG A 128 21.41 -16.40 26.26
N ALA A 129 21.07 -15.13 26.14
CA ALA A 129 21.92 -14.08 25.59
C ALA A 129 23.24 -13.86 26.36
N ASP A 130 23.50 -14.62 27.43
CA ASP A 130 24.67 -14.50 28.29
C ASP A 130 25.89 -15.29 27.80
N ASP A 131 25.76 -16.19 26.81
CA ASP A 131 26.88 -16.99 26.28
C ASP A 131 27.62 -16.34 25.09
N MET A 132 27.24 -15.13 24.68
CA MET A 132 27.98 -14.33 23.70
C MET A 132 28.94 -13.36 24.40
N ASN A 133 29.93 -13.91 25.10
CA ASN A 133 31.09 -13.11 25.51
C ASN A 133 32.12 -13.09 24.36
N GLY A 134 32.28 -11.91 23.75
CA GLY A 134 33.55 -11.50 23.13
C GLY A 134 33.55 -11.30 21.62
N ALA A 135 33.60 -10.01 21.25
CA ALA A 135 34.11 -9.44 19.99
C ALA A 135 33.13 -9.24 18.82
N ALA A 136 33.02 -7.96 18.42
CA ALA A 136 32.38 -7.39 17.24
C ALA A 136 30.85 -7.58 17.19
N LEU A 137 30.04 -6.55 17.41
CA LEU A 137 29.79 -5.49 16.42
C LEU A 137 29.19 -4.25 17.11
N SER A 138 30.02 -3.43 17.74
CA SER A 138 29.74 -1.99 17.79
C SER A 138 30.24 -1.41 16.48
N ARG A 139 29.35 -1.34 15.48
CA ARG A 139 29.60 -0.49 14.32
C ARG A 139 28.93 0.84 14.62
N GLU A 140 29.66 1.72 15.30
CA GLU A 140 29.35 3.14 15.25
C GLU A 140 29.43 3.54 13.77
N VAL A 141 28.29 3.90 13.20
CA VAL A 141 28.23 4.43 11.84
C VAL A 141 28.67 5.89 11.97
N PRO A 142 29.82 6.29 11.40
CA PRO A 142 30.27 7.67 11.48
C PRO A 142 29.25 8.57 10.77
N TYR A 143 28.91 9.69 11.40
CA TYR A 143 27.95 10.68 10.88
C TYR A 143 28.31 11.24 9.49
N GLU A 144 29.52 10.96 8.98
CA GLU A 144 30.03 11.43 7.69
C GLU A 144 30.07 10.36 6.57
N SER A 145 29.53 9.16 6.78
CA SER A 145 29.24 8.27 5.64
C SER A 145 27.95 8.73 4.99
N GLY A 146 28.00 9.21 3.74
CA GLY A 146 26.90 9.78 2.95
C GLY A 146 25.71 8.86 2.63
N GLU A 147 25.29 8.01 3.56
CA GLU A 147 24.08 7.18 3.54
C GLU A 147 22.94 7.78 4.41
N GLY A 148 23.04 9.07 4.74
CA GLY A 148 22.04 9.84 5.50
C GLY A 148 20.97 10.55 4.67
N ALA A 149 20.69 10.12 3.43
CA ALA A 149 19.81 10.87 2.50
C ALA A 149 18.57 10.09 2.03
N ILE A 150 18.01 9.19 2.84
CA ILE A 150 16.76 8.48 2.48
C ILE A 150 15.51 9.34 2.77
N TYR A 151 15.62 10.37 3.61
CA TYR A 151 14.49 11.19 4.00
C TYR A 151 14.73 12.67 3.72
N SER A 152 13.77 13.31 3.05
CA SER A 152 13.74 14.76 2.88
C SER A 152 13.71 15.45 4.26
N PRO A 153 14.35 16.62 4.44
CA PRO A 153 14.29 17.40 5.69
C PRO A 153 12.85 17.64 6.18
N GLU A 154 11.90 17.79 5.26
CA GLU A 154 10.48 17.97 5.59
C GLU A 154 9.84 16.72 6.21
N TYR A 155 10.34 15.52 5.87
CA TYR A 155 9.86 14.27 6.44
C TYR A 155 10.31 14.11 7.89
N LEU A 156 11.56 14.45 8.19
CA LEU A 156 12.10 14.40 9.56
C LEU A 156 11.40 15.43 10.46
N ALA A 157 11.19 16.66 9.98
CA ALA A 157 10.48 17.69 10.73
C ALA A 157 9.03 17.30 11.10
N ARG A 158 8.35 16.52 10.24
CA ARG A 158 6.99 16.02 10.53
C ARG A 158 6.99 14.87 11.53
N HIS A 159 8.06 14.08 11.59
CA HIS A 159 8.18 12.91 12.45
C HIS A 159 8.77 13.20 13.84
N GLU A 160 9.46 14.33 14.01
CA GLU A 160 9.93 14.79 15.31
C GLU A 160 8.81 15.44 16.14
N ASN A 161 7.82 16.07 15.49
CA ASN A 161 6.66 16.67 16.18
C ASN A 161 5.69 15.64 16.80
N THR A 162 5.81 14.35 16.50
CA THR A 162 4.95 13.29 17.07
C THR A 162 5.57 12.57 18.27
N LYS A 163 6.77 12.94 18.72
CA LYS A 163 7.43 12.34 19.90
C LYS A 163 7.47 13.21 21.16
N GLY A 164 6.65 14.25 21.22
CA GLY A 164 6.54 15.15 22.38
C GLY A 164 5.13 15.26 22.93
N THR A 165 4.51 14.15 23.35
CA THR A 165 3.36 14.22 24.27
C THR A 165 3.90 14.18 25.69
N ASP A 166 4.00 15.34 26.32
CA ASP A 166 4.26 15.48 27.75
C ASP A 166 3.00 15.04 28.54
N PRO A 167 3.09 14.02 29.42
CA PRO A 167 1.96 13.54 30.21
C PRO A 167 1.86 14.32 31.53
N THR A 168 1.61 15.62 31.49
CA THR A 168 1.47 16.42 32.73
C THR A 168 0.36 17.45 32.69
N LEU A 169 -0.86 17.11 32.25
CA LEU A 169 -2.05 17.95 32.47
C LEU A 169 -3.33 17.12 32.70
N TRP A 170 -3.37 16.39 33.82
CA TRP A 170 -4.63 15.98 34.44
C TRP A 170 -4.52 16.16 35.95
N ARG A 171 -4.99 17.31 36.48
CA ARG A 171 -5.62 17.41 37.81
C ARG A 171 -6.15 18.83 38.10
N GLN A 172 -7.46 18.85 38.42
CA GLN A 172 -8.19 19.80 39.30
C GLN A 172 -8.53 21.20 38.75
N LEU A 173 -9.70 21.80 39.03
CA LEU A 173 -10.84 21.45 39.88
C LEU A 173 -12.09 22.18 39.36
N VAL A 174 -13.25 21.57 39.58
CA VAL A 174 -14.60 22.18 39.52
C VAL A 174 -14.80 23.04 40.79
N VAL A 175 -15.71 24.02 40.69
CA VAL A 175 -16.66 24.52 41.71
C VAL A 175 -16.50 26.01 42.08
N LEU A 176 -17.55 26.75 41.68
CA LEU A 176 -18.13 28.04 42.13
C LEU A 176 -17.38 29.34 41.83
#